data_AF-A0A7C2Q9K4-F1
#
_entry.id   AF-A0A7C2Q9K4-F1
#
_cell.length_a   1.000
_cell.length_b   1.000
_cell.length_c   1.000
_cell.angle_alpha   90.00
_cell.angle_beta   90.00
_cell.angle_gamma   90.00
#
_symmetry.space_group_name_H-M   'P 1'
#
loop_
_entity.id
_entity.type
_entity.pdbx_description
1 polymer ?
#
loop_
_entity_poly.entity_id
_entity_poly.type
_entity_poly.pdbx_seq_one_letter_code
_entity_poly.pdbx_strand_id
1 'polypeptide(L)'
;MLKMFGQPVSRGIAVGTAMVLRATDLRATIDLFTAYESRHREHLGFVAVCRDIALGEALWRAGAGVSAIVAESPATPQSGAIGVPALVGVSQLLLNVRDGDIVIVDANHGLLIVDPDMRLMTQYQRQEMHPSGKRYVLGLTHETARTLDAHPIRVIALSDTWQDAVQSLEAGADGAFLDACASERCLLNPAALHALLQGAAGKSLLLELPVLPDEAIWRAIAESTLQMVITFVLPSLRQGEVHAFLDSLQQAQNRLEEEEGALLFQDALLGGWTLPSPLPDFPEVANVRAVYLRETAVRNWFEAQWLQELENLTMFAQTRLLARGMVLGAESEWLIPLAVGVGISELLLPPYHVASAKEIIPYLSYEQCRELVRSLQVTGDACRNRQKVRRFYRRLKKQMQNE
;
A
#
# COMPACT_ATOMS: atom_id res chain seq x y z
N MET A 1 34.06 2.48 -10.06
CA MET A 1 33.57 1.55 -9.00
C MET A 1 34.45 1.53 -7.74
N LEU A 2 33.98 2.19 -6.68
CA LEU A 2 34.57 2.16 -5.33
C LEU A 2 33.56 1.55 -4.35
N LYS A 3 34.02 0.77 -3.37
CA LYS A 3 33.18 0.21 -2.30
C LYS A 3 33.60 0.77 -0.95
N MET A 4 32.63 1.26 -0.19
CA MET A 4 32.84 1.86 1.13
C MET A 4 31.90 1.20 2.13
N PHE A 5 32.31 1.10 3.39
CA PHE A 5 31.54 0.41 4.43
C PHE A 5 31.14 1.38 5.54
N GLY A 6 29.95 1.18 6.09
CA GLY A 6 29.40 1.94 7.20
C GLY A 6 28.52 1.08 8.10
N GLN A 7 28.09 1.68 9.21
CA GLN A 7 27.14 1.08 10.12
C GLN A 7 25.71 1.40 9.65
N PRO A 8 24.85 0.38 9.48
CA PRO A 8 23.48 0.60 9.07
C PRO A 8 22.63 1.10 10.23
N VAL A 9 21.90 2.18 9.97
CA VAL A 9 20.94 2.79 10.90
C VAL A 9 19.51 2.36 10.59
N SER A 10 19.24 2.12 9.31
CA SER A 10 18.01 1.54 8.79
C SER A 10 18.36 0.48 7.75
N ARG A 11 17.38 -0.33 7.33
CA ARG A 11 17.58 -1.40 6.34
C ARG A 11 17.01 -1.02 4.98
N GLY A 12 17.38 -1.79 3.96
CA GLY A 12 16.94 -1.61 2.59
C GLY A 12 18.09 -1.29 1.64
N ILE A 13 17.75 -1.18 0.36
CA ILE A 13 18.67 -0.88 -0.73
C ILE A 13 18.09 0.33 -1.47
N ALA A 14 18.95 1.27 -1.85
CA ALA A 14 18.59 2.42 -2.68
C ALA A 14 19.60 2.59 -3.81
N VAL A 15 19.12 2.81 -5.03
CA VAL A 15 19.95 3.26 -6.16
C VAL A 15 19.61 4.70 -6.51
N GLY A 16 20.61 5.55 -6.59
CA GLY A 16 20.37 6.96 -6.81
C GLY A 16 21.57 7.78 -7.19
N THR A 17 21.32 9.07 -7.40
CA THR A 17 22.37 10.05 -7.68
C THR A 17 22.80 10.70 -6.37
N ALA A 18 24.11 10.70 -6.11
CA ALA A 18 24.69 11.31 -4.92
C ALA A 18 24.64 12.84 -5.01
N MET A 19 24.23 13.46 -3.91
CA MET A 19 24.44 14.89 -3.69
C MET A 19 25.11 15.09 -2.34
N VAL A 20 26.23 15.78 -2.41
CA VAL A 20 27.11 16.08 -1.31
C VAL A 20 26.62 17.35 -0.64
N LEU A 21 26.00 17.19 0.51
CA LEU A 21 25.47 18.30 1.29
C LEU A 21 26.60 18.96 2.08
N ARG A 22 27.00 20.14 1.61
CA ARG A 22 28.08 20.94 2.22
C ARG A 22 27.58 22.09 3.09
N ALA A 23 26.30 22.44 2.96
CA ALA A 23 25.74 23.59 3.66
C ALA A 23 25.35 23.23 5.10
N THR A 24 25.62 24.14 6.02
CA THR A 24 25.06 24.12 7.38
C THR A 24 23.63 24.66 7.44
N ASP A 25 23.13 25.23 6.33
CA ASP A 25 21.87 25.96 6.27
C ASP A 25 20.83 25.21 5.42
N LEU A 26 19.71 24.84 6.05
CA LEU A 26 18.66 24.01 5.46
C LEU A 26 17.97 24.73 4.28
N ARG A 27 17.80 26.06 4.36
CA ARG A 27 17.14 26.86 3.31
C ARG A 27 17.95 26.90 2.02
N ALA A 28 19.26 27.14 2.11
CA ALA A 28 20.15 27.11 0.95
C ALA A 28 20.16 25.72 0.28
N THR A 29 19.97 24.66 1.07
CA THR A 29 19.91 23.28 0.57
C THR A 29 18.58 22.98 -0.14
N ILE A 30 17.46 23.53 0.35
CA ILE A 30 16.14 23.46 -0.30
C ILE A 30 16.11 24.29 -1.60
N ASP A 31 16.77 25.44 -1.64
CA ASP A 31 16.88 26.25 -2.86
C ASP A 31 17.74 25.54 -3.93
N LEU A 32 18.83 24.89 -3.52
CA LEU A 32 19.63 24.01 -4.38
C LEU A 32 18.81 22.80 -4.87
N PHE A 33 17.95 22.24 -4.03
CA PHE A 33 17.04 21.15 -4.40
C PHE A 33 16.04 21.57 -5.47
N THR A 34 15.38 22.73 -5.28
CA THR A 34 14.43 23.28 -6.26
C THR A 34 15.11 23.58 -7.61
N ALA A 35 16.36 24.04 -7.57
CA ALA A 35 17.18 24.25 -8.77
C ALA A 35 17.64 22.94 -9.43
N TYR A 36 17.90 21.88 -8.66
CA TYR A 36 18.31 20.56 -9.16
C TYR A 36 17.16 19.79 -9.80
N GLU A 37 15.97 19.75 -9.16
CA GLU A 37 14.74 19.17 -9.73
C GLU A 37 14.37 19.83 -11.08
N SER A 38 14.57 21.15 -11.20
CA SER A 38 14.29 21.86 -12.45
C SER A 38 15.21 21.45 -13.62
N ARG A 39 16.40 20.90 -13.32
CA ARG A 39 17.44 20.59 -14.32
C ARG A 39 17.58 19.11 -14.66
N HIS A 40 17.22 18.19 -13.76
CA HIS A 40 17.42 16.75 -13.96
C HIS A 40 16.12 15.97 -13.71
N ARG A 41 15.28 15.90 -14.75
CA ARG A 41 14.18 14.92 -14.87
C ARG A 41 14.75 13.53 -15.21
N GLU A 42 15.53 12.92 -14.32
CA GLU A 42 15.99 11.53 -14.52
C GLU A 42 15.48 10.59 -13.42
N HIS A 43 15.19 9.35 -13.82
CA HIS A 43 14.42 8.31 -13.12
C HIS A 43 15.08 7.70 -11.86
N LEU A 44 16.19 8.25 -11.35
CA LEU A 44 16.93 7.69 -10.21
C LEU A 44 16.71 8.53 -8.95
N GLY A 45 16.42 7.88 -7.82
CA GLY A 45 16.22 8.52 -6.53
C GLY A 45 17.44 9.31 -6.07
N PHE A 46 17.26 10.20 -5.11
CA PHE A 46 18.33 11.05 -4.59
C PHE A 46 19.02 10.44 -3.38
N VAL A 47 20.36 10.43 -3.33
CA VAL A 47 21.11 9.96 -2.14
C VAL A 47 21.82 11.13 -1.46
N ALA A 48 21.40 11.41 -0.23
CA ALA A 48 21.96 12.49 0.58
C ALA A 48 23.30 12.05 1.19
N VAL A 49 24.39 12.65 0.73
CA VAL A 49 25.75 12.40 1.21
C VAL A 49 26.15 13.53 2.16
N CYS A 50 26.27 13.22 3.44
CA CYS A 50 26.37 14.22 4.50
C CYS A 50 27.61 14.00 5.37
N ARG A 51 28.07 15.04 6.06
CA ARG A 51 29.01 14.87 7.18
C ARG A 51 28.34 14.20 8.38
N ASP A 52 27.16 14.70 8.73
CA ASP A 52 26.31 14.21 9.82
C ASP A 52 24.94 13.83 9.25
N ILE A 53 24.35 12.74 9.77
CA ILE A 53 23.05 12.23 9.34
C ILE A 53 21.92 13.24 9.56
N ALA A 54 22.05 14.14 10.55
CA ALA A 54 21.01 15.10 10.92
C ALA A 54 20.50 15.94 9.73
N LEU A 55 21.39 16.34 8.81
CA LEU A 55 21.00 17.14 7.64
C LEU A 55 20.23 16.32 6.60
N GLY A 56 20.70 15.11 6.31
CA GLY A 56 19.98 14.19 5.42
C GLY A 56 18.62 13.79 6.00
N GLU A 57 18.56 13.60 7.31
CA GLU A 57 17.34 13.30 8.06
C GLU A 57 16.32 14.46 7.96
N ALA A 58 16.78 15.71 8.10
CA ALA A 58 15.95 16.90 7.97
C ALA A 58 15.36 17.06 6.56
N LEU A 59 16.16 16.82 5.52
CA LEU A 59 15.71 16.89 4.12
C LEU A 59 14.71 15.78 3.78
N TRP A 60 14.97 14.56 4.23
CA TRP A 60 14.06 13.44 4.05
C TRP A 60 12.69 13.75 4.68
N ARG A 61 12.66 14.26 5.92
CA ARG A 61 11.39 14.64 6.58
C ARG A 61 10.70 15.84 5.95
N ALA A 62 11.45 16.72 5.30
CA ALA A 62 10.88 17.82 4.53
C ALA A 62 10.25 17.37 3.20
N GLY A 63 10.34 16.08 2.84
CA GLY A 63 9.77 15.53 1.63
C GLY A 63 10.61 15.78 0.36
N ALA A 64 11.90 16.09 0.50
CA ALA A 64 12.80 16.42 -0.61
C ALA A 64 13.23 15.20 -1.46
N GLY A 65 12.38 14.16 -1.60
CA GLY A 65 12.64 13.02 -2.47
C GLY A 65 13.90 12.18 -2.15
N VAL A 66 14.41 12.26 -0.91
CA VAL A 66 15.61 11.52 -0.49
C VAL A 66 15.31 10.03 -0.44
N SER A 67 15.98 9.26 -1.29
CA SER A 67 15.87 7.79 -1.40
C SER A 67 16.80 7.03 -0.46
N ALA A 68 17.93 7.62 -0.05
CA ALA A 68 18.83 7.09 0.99
C ALA A 68 19.72 8.18 1.59
N ILE A 69 20.28 7.90 2.78
CA ILE A 69 21.17 8.83 3.50
C ILE A 69 22.49 8.13 3.84
N VAL A 70 23.60 8.79 3.57
CA VAL A 70 24.94 8.28 3.93
C VAL A 70 25.70 9.38 4.65
N ALA A 71 26.20 9.08 5.84
CA ALA A 71 26.96 10.01 6.66
C ALA A 71 28.38 9.51 6.96
N GLU A 72 29.33 10.44 6.95
CA GLU A 72 30.72 10.18 7.34
C GLU A 72 30.87 9.97 8.86
N SER A 73 30.16 10.79 9.64
CA SER A 73 30.11 10.68 11.10
C SER A 73 29.33 9.43 11.54
N PRO A 74 29.73 8.75 12.63
CA PRO A 74 28.98 7.64 13.21
C PRO A 74 27.77 8.09 14.08
N ALA A 75 27.38 9.37 14.01
CA ALA A 75 26.26 9.90 14.77
C ALA A 75 24.93 9.22 14.39
N THR A 76 24.08 8.94 15.37
CA THR A 76 22.76 8.35 15.17
C THR A 76 21.70 9.42 14.91
N PRO A 77 20.57 9.08 14.25
CA PRO A 77 19.47 10.00 14.02
C PRO A 77 18.92 10.59 15.31
N GLN A 78 18.51 11.85 15.29
CA GLN A 78 18.08 12.55 16.50
C GLN A 78 16.56 12.46 16.71
N SER A 79 15.76 12.30 15.66
CA SER A 79 14.29 12.41 15.76
C SER A 79 13.54 11.11 15.41
N GLY A 80 14.16 9.95 15.67
CA GLY A 80 13.52 8.64 15.57
C GLY A 80 13.95 7.82 14.34
N ALA A 81 13.15 6.82 13.97
CA ALA A 81 13.46 5.91 12.88
C ALA A 81 13.47 6.61 11.52
N ILE A 82 14.43 6.26 10.67
CA ILE A 82 14.55 6.72 9.28
C ILE A 82 13.89 5.70 8.37
N GLY A 83 12.94 6.13 7.55
CA GLY A 83 12.15 5.26 6.64
C GLY A 83 12.85 4.91 5.33
N VAL A 84 14.06 5.42 5.10
CA VAL A 84 14.90 5.16 3.92
C VAL A 84 16.21 4.50 4.33
N PRO A 85 16.87 3.70 3.47
CA PRO A 85 18.18 3.10 3.75
C PRO A 85 19.20 4.15 4.20
N ALA A 86 19.87 3.90 5.33
CA ALA A 86 20.77 4.85 5.95
C ALA A 86 22.03 4.19 6.51
N LEU A 87 23.19 4.76 6.15
CA LEU A 87 24.51 4.35 6.62
C LEU A 87 25.20 5.51 7.34
N VAL A 88 25.86 5.22 8.46
CA VAL A 88 26.68 6.19 9.21
C VAL A 88 28.08 5.65 9.40
N GLY A 89 29.03 6.51 9.74
CA GLY A 89 30.42 6.10 9.98
C GLY A 89 31.14 5.64 8.72
N VAL A 90 30.71 6.10 7.52
CA VAL A 90 31.38 5.77 6.27
C VAL A 90 32.66 6.59 6.14
N SER A 91 33.79 5.96 6.41
CA SER A 91 35.09 6.66 6.47
C SER A 91 35.47 7.28 5.11
N GLN A 92 35.90 8.55 5.12
CA GLN A 92 36.34 9.29 3.93
C GLN A 92 35.25 9.47 2.85
N LEU A 93 33.97 9.43 3.24
CA LEU A 93 32.83 9.55 2.32
C LEU A 93 32.91 10.83 1.46
N LEU A 94 33.10 11.98 2.10
CA LEU A 94 33.10 13.29 1.43
C LEU A 94 34.33 13.52 0.53
N LEU A 95 35.37 12.70 0.67
CA LEU A 95 36.55 12.75 -0.19
C LEU A 95 36.37 11.93 -1.47
N ASN A 96 35.54 10.88 -1.40
CA ASN A 96 35.44 9.86 -2.43
C ASN A 96 34.15 9.91 -3.25
N VAL A 97 33.12 10.63 -2.77
CA VAL A 97 31.84 10.81 -3.47
C VAL A 97 31.68 12.26 -3.91
N ARG A 98 31.23 12.47 -5.15
CA ARG A 98 30.97 13.78 -5.75
C ARG A 98 29.49 13.94 -6.08
N ASP A 99 29.08 15.20 -6.21
CA ASP A 99 27.76 15.54 -6.71
C ASP A 99 27.57 14.97 -8.12
N GLY A 100 26.46 14.25 -8.34
CA GLY A 100 26.15 13.62 -9.61
C GLY A 100 26.66 12.18 -9.76
N ASP A 101 27.45 11.66 -8.82
CA ASP A 101 27.92 10.27 -8.89
C ASP A 101 26.73 9.31 -8.73
N ILE A 102 26.66 8.28 -9.57
CA ILE A 102 25.69 7.19 -9.38
C ILE A 102 26.16 6.34 -8.21
N VAL A 103 25.28 6.10 -7.24
CA VAL A 103 25.59 5.33 -6.04
C VAL A 103 24.53 4.28 -5.75
N ILE A 104 24.97 3.20 -5.12
CA ILE A 104 24.11 2.16 -4.56
C ILE A 104 24.36 2.12 -3.06
N VAL A 105 23.31 2.29 -2.28
CA VAL A 105 23.33 2.16 -0.82
C VAL A 105 22.66 0.85 -0.44
N ASP A 106 23.43 -0.10 0.05
CA ASP A 106 22.96 -1.38 0.57
C ASP A 106 23.10 -1.39 2.09
N ALA A 107 22.05 -0.89 2.75
CA ALA A 107 22.03 -0.78 4.21
C ALA A 107 21.75 -2.13 4.89
N ASN A 108 21.38 -3.19 4.14
CA ASN A 108 21.31 -4.54 4.68
C ASN A 108 22.70 -5.10 4.99
N HIS A 109 23.68 -4.74 4.16
CA HIS A 109 25.06 -5.21 4.27
C HIS A 109 26.06 -4.13 4.74
N GLY A 110 25.60 -2.90 5.01
CA GLY A 110 26.48 -1.82 5.46
C GLY A 110 27.37 -1.26 4.35
N LEU A 111 26.95 -1.34 3.09
CA LEU A 111 27.78 -1.13 1.91
C LEU A 111 27.29 0.06 1.06
N LEU A 112 28.21 0.94 0.70
CA LEU A 112 28.03 1.97 -0.32
C LEU A 112 28.89 1.61 -1.54
N ILE A 113 28.33 1.69 -2.73
CA ILE A 113 29.03 1.47 -3.99
C ILE A 113 28.92 2.75 -4.83
N VAL A 114 30.06 3.30 -5.24
CA VAL A 114 30.15 4.54 -6.01
C VAL A 114 30.58 4.20 -7.43
N ASP A 115 29.91 4.80 -8.42
CA ASP A 115 30.13 4.56 -9.85
C ASP A 115 30.02 3.04 -10.17
N PRO A 116 28.84 2.44 -9.93
CA PRO A 116 28.58 1.04 -10.25
C PRO A 116 28.56 0.85 -11.77
N ASP A 117 29.02 -0.30 -12.25
CA ASP A 117 28.87 -0.64 -13.66
C ASP A 117 27.41 -1.05 -13.96
N MET A 118 27.03 -0.99 -15.24
CA MET A 118 25.67 -1.33 -15.68
C MET A 118 25.23 -2.74 -15.26
N ARG A 119 26.17 -3.68 -15.14
CA ARG A 119 25.87 -5.06 -14.72
C ARG A 119 25.48 -5.12 -13.25
N LEU A 120 26.23 -4.42 -12.40
CA LEU A 120 25.98 -4.32 -10.97
C LEU A 120 24.72 -3.49 -10.70
N MET A 121 24.49 -2.40 -11.45
CA MET A 121 23.23 -1.66 -11.40
C MET A 121 22.03 -2.56 -11.71
N THR A 122 22.10 -3.36 -12.77
CA THR A 122 21.03 -4.32 -13.13
C THR A 122 20.84 -5.38 -12.03
N GLN A 123 21.93 -5.85 -11.42
CA GLN A 123 21.88 -6.82 -10.33
C GLN A 123 21.23 -6.23 -9.07
N TYR A 124 21.58 -5.00 -8.71
CA TYR A 124 21.04 -4.33 -7.54
C TYR A 124 19.61 -3.83 -7.76
N GLN A 125 19.25 -3.35 -8.95
CA GLN A 125 17.84 -3.07 -9.30
C GLN A 125 16.97 -4.33 -9.20
N ARG A 126 17.50 -5.50 -9.60
CA ARG A 126 16.84 -6.79 -9.36
C ARG A 126 16.74 -7.15 -7.87
N GLN A 127 17.65 -6.68 -7.02
CA GLN A 127 17.63 -6.89 -5.56
C GLN A 127 16.81 -5.84 -4.80
N GLU A 128 16.70 -4.62 -5.30
CA GLU A 128 15.81 -3.55 -4.81
C GLU A 128 14.35 -3.95 -5.02
N MET A 129 14.06 -4.56 -6.17
CA MET A 129 12.79 -5.22 -6.45
C MET A 129 12.59 -6.50 -5.61
N HIS A 130 13.63 -7.01 -4.93
CA HIS A 130 13.64 -8.29 -4.21
C HIS A 130 14.38 -8.18 -2.85
N PRO A 131 13.81 -7.47 -1.85
CA PRO A 131 14.47 -7.28 -0.53
C PRO A 131 14.63 -8.58 0.29
N SER A 132 14.31 -9.74 -0.27
CA SER A 132 14.67 -11.04 0.27
C SER A 132 15.14 -11.92 -0.88
N GLY A 133 16.17 -12.73 -0.66
CA GLY A 133 16.76 -13.65 -1.65
C GLY A 133 15.81 -14.76 -2.10
N LYS A 134 14.74 -14.36 -2.79
CA LYS A 134 13.81 -15.19 -3.53
C LYS A 134 13.68 -14.58 -4.91
N ARG A 135 13.76 -15.41 -5.94
CA ARG A 135 13.50 -15.02 -7.32
C ARG A 135 12.08 -14.46 -7.39
N TYR A 136 11.89 -13.17 -7.60
CA TYR A 136 10.58 -12.72 -8.07
C TYR A 136 10.58 -12.96 -9.57
N VAL A 137 9.57 -13.67 -10.01
CA VAL A 137 9.24 -13.78 -11.43
C VAL A 137 8.77 -12.40 -11.86
N LEU A 138 9.64 -11.65 -12.54
CA LEU A 138 9.43 -10.29 -13.10
C LEU A 138 8.32 -10.20 -14.18
N GLY A 139 7.30 -11.05 -14.12
CA GLY A 139 6.16 -11.06 -15.03
C GLY A 139 4.80 -10.82 -14.36
N LEU A 140 4.71 -10.74 -13.03
CA LEU A 140 3.45 -10.74 -12.27
C LEU A 140 3.15 -9.42 -11.54
N THR A 141 4.01 -8.40 -11.62
CA THR A 141 3.91 -7.22 -10.73
C THR A 141 2.57 -6.48 -10.88
N HIS A 142 2.04 -6.36 -12.09
CA HIS A 142 0.76 -5.67 -12.33
C HIS A 142 -0.44 -6.58 -12.61
N GLU A 143 -0.23 -7.88 -12.75
CA GLU A 143 -1.35 -8.81 -12.95
C GLU A 143 -2.04 -9.12 -11.63
N THR A 144 -3.37 -9.24 -11.65
CA THR A 144 -4.12 -9.70 -10.47
C THR A 144 -3.66 -11.11 -10.10
N ALA A 145 -3.29 -11.30 -8.83
CA ALA A 145 -2.81 -12.58 -8.36
C ALA A 145 -3.92 -13.64 -8.45
N ARG A 146 -3.55 -14.85 -8.86
CA ARG A 146 -4.47 -15.98 -8.99
C ARG A 146 -3.96 -17.16 -8.20
N THR A 147 -4.84 -17.90 -7.56
CA THR A 147 -4.52 -19.20 -6.95
C THR A 147 -4.12 -20.23 -8.00
N LEU A 148 -3.57 -21.38 -7.59
CA LEU A 148 -3.22 -22.52 -8.45
C LEU A 148 -4.40 -23.02 -9.30
N ASP A 149 -5.61 -22.89 -8.77
CA ASP A 149 -6.89 -23.20 -9.41
C ASP A 149 -7.55 -21.96 -10.07
N ALA A 150 -6.73 -20.96 -10.43
CA ALA A 150 -7.07 -19.77 -11.20
C ALA A 150 -8.10 -18.81 -10.57
N HIS A 151 -8.37 -18.91 -9.27
CA HIS A 151 -9.24 -17.97 -8.56
C HIS A 151 -8.53 -16.62 -8.39
N PRO A 152 -9.07 -15.51 -8.94
CA PRO A 152 -8.44 -14.20 -8.82
C PRO A 152 -8.64 -13.62 -7.42
N ILE A 153 -7.55 -13.11 -6.84
CA ILE A 153 -7.55 -12.40 -5.56
C ILE A 153 -6.89 -11.04 -5.81
N ARG A 154 -7.64 -9.97 -5.59
CA ARG A 154 -7.14 -8.61 -5.72
C ARG A 154 -6.44 -8.19 -4.43
N VAL A 155 -5.27 -7.60 -4.57
CA VAL A 155 -4.51 -7.04 -3.44
C VAL A 155 -4.57 -5.52 -3.49
N ILE A 156 -5.24 -4.93 -2.52
CA ILE A 156 -5.49 -3.49 -2.41
C ILE A 156 -4.60 -2.94 -1.28
N ALA A 157 -3.89 -1.85 -1.56
CA ALA A 157 -3.02 -1.21 -0.58
C ALA A 157 -3.80 -0.25 0.32
N LEU A 158 -3.91 -0.59 1.61
CA LEU A 158 -4.49 0.26 2.65
C LEU A 158 -3.46 1.31 3.08
N SER A 159 -3.59 2.53 2.55
CA SER A 159 -2.57 3.58 2.65
C SER A 159 -3.04 4.73 3.54
N ASP A 160 -2.14 5.22 4.40
CA ASP A 160 -2.41 6.34 5.32
C ASP A 160 -2.15 7.72 4.67
N THR A 161 -1.55 7.72 3.47
CA THR A 161 -1.27 8.90 2.66
C THR A 161 -1.51 8.62 1.17
N TRP A 162 -1.76 9.67 0.39
CA TRP A 162 -1.92 9.54 -1.07
C TRP A 162 -0.59 9.18 -1.75
N GLN A 163 0.56 9.60 -1.19
CA GLN A 163 1.88 9.22 -1.70
C GLN A 163 2.10 7.70 -1.57
N ASP A 164 1.79 7.14 -0.40
CA ASP A 164 1.90 5.69 -0.17
C ASP A 164 0.98 4.90 -1.09
N ALA A 165 -0.22 5.44 -1.36
CA ALA A 165 -1.15 4.87 -2.32
C ALA A 165 -0.56 4.81 -3.73
N VAL A 166 0.00 5.92 -4.24
CA VAL A 166 0.65 5.97 -5.56
C VAL A 166 1.82 4.98 -5.62
N GLN A 167 2.71 5.00 -4.62
CA GLN A 167 3.84 4.07 -4.56
C GLN A 167 3.40 2.61 -4.53
N SER A 168 2.32 2.29 -3.81
CA SER A 168 1.79 0.93 -3.75
C SER A 168 1.22 0.47 -5.10
N LEU A 169 0.57 1.38 -5.83
CA LEU A 169 0.06 1.11 -7.17
C LEU A 169 1.22 0.86 -8.14
N GLU A 170 2.28 1.66 -8.08
CA GLU A 170 3.52 1.45 -8.84
C GLU A 170 4.20 0.13 -8.47
N ALA A 171 4.21 -0.23 -7.18
CA ALA A 171 4.76 -1.49 -6.68
C ALA A 171 3.92 -2.73 -7.04
N GLY A 172 2.77 -2.55 -7.69
CA GLY A 172 1.98 -3.65 -8.22
C GLY A 172 0.66 -3.95 -7.50
N ALA A 173 0.21 -3.10 -6.58
CA ALA A 173 -1.15 -3.23 -6.04
C ALA A 173 -2.20 -3.21 -7.17
N ASP A 174 -3.28 -3.98 -7.00
CA ASP A 174 -4.44 -4.01 -7.91
C ASP A 174 -5.39 -2.82 -7.69
N GLY A 175 -5.18 -2.09 -6.58
CA GLY A 175 -5.91 -0.88 -6.21
C GLY A 175 -5.31 -0.27 -4.94
N ALA A 176 -5.76 0.95 -4.61
CA ALA A 176 -5.38 1.63 -3.38
C ALA A 176 -6.62 2.04 -2.61
N PHE A 177 -6.55 1.91 -1.29
CA PHE A 177 -7.56 2.32 -0.35
C PHE A 177 -6.99 3.43 0.53
N LEU A 178 -7.68 4.56 0.62
CA LEU A 178 -7.40 5.61 1.59
C LEU A 178 -8.43 5.55 2.72
N ASP A 179 -7.96 5.58 3.97
CA ASP A 179 -8.84 5.72 5.13
C ASP A 179 -9.55 7.08 5.13
N ALA A 180 -10.52 7.27 6.04
CA ALA A 180 -11.33 8.48 6.08
C ALA A 180 -10.47 9.77 6.16
N CYS A 181 -9.41 9.75 6.98
CA CYS A 181 -8.57 10.92 7.20
C CYS A 181 -7.64 11.20 5.99
N ALA A 182 -7.08 10.16 5.38
CA ALA A 182 -6.27 10.29 4.18
C ALA A 182 -7.12 10.72 2.97
N SER A 183 -8.34 10.18 2.85
CA SER A 183 -9.29 10.53 1.79
C SER A 183 -9.69 11.99 1.87
N GLU A 184 -10.07 12.48 3.05
CA GLU A 184 -10.43 13.89 3.25
C GLU A 184 -9.27 14.83 2.91
N ARG A 185 -8.06 14.55 3.43
CA ARG A 185 -6.86 15.36 3.13
C ARG A 185 -6.50 15.35 1.64
N CYS A 186 -6.74 14.23 0.95
CA CYS A 186 -6.47 14.10 -0.48
C CYS A 186 -7.51 14.88 -1.30
N LEU A 187 -8.81 14.71 -1.02
CA LEU A 187 -9.90 15.37 -1.73
C LEU A 187 -9.85 16.90 -1.58
N LEU A 188 -9.50 17.41 -0.40
CA LEU A 188 -9.39 18.84 -0.15
C LEU A 188 -8.12 19.48 -0.74
N ASN A 189 -7.19 18.70 -1.31
CA ASN A 189 -5.97 19.18 -1.92
C ASN A 189 -5.95 18.83 -3.42
N PRO A 190 -6.25 19.79 -4.32
CA PRO A 190 -6.32 19.54 -5.76
C PRO A 190 -5.04 18.93 -6.37
N ALA A 191 -3.86 19.32 -5.87
CA ALA A 191 -2.59 18.78 -6.35
C ALA A 191 -2.40 17.32 -5.93
N ALA A 192 -2.78 16.97 -4.69
CA ALA A 192 -2.73 15.61 -4.19
C ALA A 192 -3.73 14.71 -4.92
N LEU A 193 -4.96 15.19 -5.10
CA LEU A 193 -6.01 14.48 -5.84
C LEU A 193 -5.58 14.21 -7.29
N HIS A 194 -5.05 15.23 -7.98
CA HIS A 194 -4.55 15.07 -9.34
C HIS A 194 -3.40 14.06 -9.41
N ALA A 195 -2.43 14.13 -8.49
CA ALA A 195 -1.33 13.17 -8.42
C ALA A 195 -1.82 11.74 -8.18
N LEU A 196 -2.80 11.54 -7.29
CA LEU A 196 -3.39 10.23 -7.01
C LEU A 196 -4.12 9.66 -8.24
N LEU A 197 -4.93 10.48 -8.92
CA LEU A 197 -5.67 10.07 -10.12
C LEU A 197 -4.72 9.69 -11.27
N GLN A 198 -3.66 10.47 -11.48
CA GLN A 198 -2.62 10.14 -12.47
C GLN A 198 -1.85 8.88 -12.10
N GLY A 199 -1.43 8.75 -10.84
CA GLY A 199 -0.67 7.59 -10.35
C GLY A 199 -1.48 6.29 -10.34
N ALA A 200 -2.81 6.37 -10.23
CA ALA A 200 -3.67 5.21 -10.31
C ALA A 200 -3.69 4.57 -11.71
N ALA A 201 -3.45 5.34 -12.78
CA ALA A 201 -3.29 4.85 -14.15
C ALA A 201 -4.34 3.80 -14.59
N GLY A 202 -5.60 3.97 -14.19
CA GLY A 202 -6.71 3.05 -14.49
C GLY A 202 -6.98 1.95 -13.46
N LYS A 203 -6.19 1.85 -12.38
CA LYS A 203 -6.41 0.93 -11.26
C LYS A 203 -7.51 1.44 -10.33
N SER A 204 -8.12 0.54 -9.55
CA SER A 204 -9.22 0.92 -8.67
C SER A 204 -8.74 1.76 -7.49
N LEU A 205 -9.39 2.91 -7.31
CA LEU A 205 -9.25 3.75 -6.12
C LEU A 205 -10.47 3.57 -5.22
N LEU A 206 -10.19 3.34 -3.94
CA LEU A 206 -11.18 3.21 -2.89
C LEU A 206 -10.95 4.32 -1.87
N LEU A 207 -11.93 5.19 -1.69
CA LEU A 207 -11.85 6.31 -0.76
C LEU A 207 -12.89 6.13 0.32
N GLU A 208 -12.46 5.98 1.57
CA GLU A 208 -13.38 6.01 2.69
C GLU A 208 -13.87 7.44 2.92
N LEU A 209 -15.19 7.61 3.00
CA LEU A 209 -15.80 8.92 3.23
C LEU A 209 -16.32 9.05 4.66
N PRO A 210 -16.37 10.29 5.20
CA PRO A 210 -17.19 10.56 6.38
C PRO A 210 -18.67 10.28 6.08
N VAL A 211 -19.46 10.04 7.13
CA VAL A 211 -20.89 9.70 7.03
C VAL A 211 -21.65 10.72 6.17
N LEU A 212 -21.35 12.01 6.34
CA LEU A 212 -21.90 13.10 5.55
C LEU A 212 -20.75 14.02 5.13
N PRO A 213 -20.37 14.03 3.84
CA PRO A 213 -19.33 14.90 3.33
C PRO A 213 -19.75 16.37 3.31
N ASP A 214 -18.77 17.26 3.52
CA ASP A 214 -18.93 18.70 3.33
C ASP A 214 -18.96 19.09 1.85
N GLU A 215 -19.44 20.30 1.54
CA GLU A 215 -19.52 20.84 0.17
C GLU A 215 -18.21 20.76 -0.62
N ALA A 216 -17.09 21.10 0.03
CA ALA A 216 -15.79 21.07 -0.62
C ALA A 216 -15.41 19.65 -1.05
N ILE A 217 -15.79 18.64 -0.25
CA ILE A 217 -15.55 17.23 -0.55
C ILE A 217 -16.47 16.79 -1.69
N TRP A 218 -17.74 17.20 -1.70
CA TRP A 218 -18.66 16.89 -2.81
C TRP A 218 -18.16 17.43 -4.16
N ARG A 219 -17.64 18.66 -4.19
CA ARG A 219 -17.02 19.23 -5.39
C ARG A 219 -15.81 18.42 -5.86
N ALA A 220 -14.90 18.08 -4.94
CA ALA A 220 -13.74 17.25 -5.27
C ALA A 220 -14.15 15.84 -5.77
N ILE A 221 -15.20 15.25 -5.21
CA ILE A 221 -15.75 13.97 -5.70
C ILE A 221 -16.34 14.14 -7.11
N ALA A 222 -17.11 15.20 -7.37
CA ALA A 222 -17.65 15.48 -8.69
C ALA A 222 -16.54 15.60 -9.74
N GLU A 223 -15.49 16.39 -9.46
CA GLU A 223 -14.36 16.57 -10.37
C GLU A 223 -13.56 15.29 -10.62
N SER A 224 -13.36 14.48 -9.57
CA SER A 224 -12.58 13.23 -9.65
C SER A 224 -13.33 12.12 -10.37
N THR A 225 -14.65 12.02 -10.19
CA THR A 225 -15.50 11.02 -10.87
C THR A 225 -15.64 11.26 -12.38
N LEU A 226 -15.35 12.47 -12.87
CA LEU A 226 -15.23 12.73 -14.32
C LEU A 226 -13.97 12.11 -14.95
N GLN A 227 -12.93 11.87 -14.15
CA GLN A 227 -11.63 11.41 -14.63
C GLN A 227 -11.46 9.89 -14.48
N MET A 228 -12.10 9.29 -13.48
CA MET A 228 -11.96 7.88 -13.15
C MET A 228 -13.15 7.35 -12.34
N VAL A 229 -13.43 6.05 -12.51
CA VAL A 229 -14.35 5.30 -11.65
C VAL A 229 -13.74 5.13 -10.25
N ILE A 230 -14.37 5.75 -9.24
CA ILE A 230 -13.92 5.69 -7.85
C ILE A 230 -14.96 4.94 -7.02
N THR A 231 -14.49 4.09 -6.10
CA THR A 231 -15.36 3.42 -5.13
C THR A 231 -15.31 4.17 -3.81
N PHE A 232 -16.43 4.77 -3.41
CA PHE A 232 -16.57 5.43 -2.13
C PHE A 232 -17.03 4.42 -1.08
N VAL A 233 -16.29 4.32 0.01
CA VAL A 233 -16.54 3.35 1.08
C VAL A 233 -17.17 4.05 2.26
N LEU A 234 -18.40 3.65 2.56
CA LEU A 234 -19.20 4.18 3.65
C LEU A 234 -18.77 3.57 4.99
N PRO A 235 -18.84 4.34 6.09
CA PRO A 235 -18.49 3.89 7.44
C PRO A 235 -19.38 2.74 7.93
N SER A 236 -20.62 2.65 7.44
CA SER A 236 -21.46 1.46 7.62
C SER A 236 -22.50 1.29 6.51
N LEU A 237 -22.88 0.03 6.25
CA LEU A 237 -23.91 -0.35 5.27
C LEU A 237 -25.30 -0.56 5.89
N ARG A 238 -25.62 0.14 6.98
CA ARG A 238 -26.98 0.09 7.55
C ARG A 238 -27.95 0.88 6.68
N GLN A 239 -29.17 0.38 6.53
CA GLN A 239 -30.20 0.97 5.66
C GLN A 239 -30.33 2.49 5.81
N GLY A 240 -30.48 3.01 7.04
CA GLY A 240 -30.69 4.45 7.27
C GLY A 240 -29.51 5.32 6.88
N GLU A 241 -28.27 4.86 7.08
CA GLU A 241 -27.06 5.61 6.74
C GLU A 241 -26.83 5.66 5.23
N VAL A 242 -27.11 4.54 4.53
CA VAL A 242 -27.01 4.49 3.07
C VAL A 242 -28.03 5.44 2.42
N HIS A 243 -29.28 5.47 2.90
CA HIS A 243 -30.29 6.40 2.36
C HIS A 243 -29.90 7.86 2.61
N ALA A 244 -29.47 8.19 3.84
CA ALA A 244 -29.04 9.55 4.16
C ALA A 244 -27.86 10.01 3.28
N PHE A 245 -26.91 9.12 2.99
CA PHE A 245 -25.81 9.41 2.08
C PHE A 245 -26.29 9.62 0.63
N LEU A 246 -27.17 8.75 0.12
CA LEU A 246 -27.72 8.89 -1.24
C LEU A 246 -28.55 10.17 -1.40
N ASP A 247 -29.34 10.52 -0.39
CA ASP A 247 -30.09 11.78 -0.37
C ASP A 247 -29.14 12.98 -0.39
N SER A 248 -28.05 12.93 0.40
CA SER A 248 -27.02 13.98 0.40
C SER A 248 -26.29 14.07 -0.94
N LEU A 249 -25.98 12.93 -1.58
CA LEU A 249 -25.37 12.88 -2.90
C LEU A 249 -26.29 13.53 -3.94
N GLN A 250 -27.58 13.18 -3.94
CA GLN A 250 -28.55 13.75 -4.88
C GLN A 250 -28.72 15.26 -4.66
N GLN A 251 -28.74 15.72 -3.41
CA GLN A 251 -28.79 17.16 -3.09
C GLN A 251 -27.53 17.89 -3.54
N ALA A 252 -26.35 17.29 -3.40
CA ALA A 252 -25.11 17.86 -3.89
C ALA A 252 -25.09 17.92 -5.42
N GLN A 253 -25.52 16.85 -6.09
CA GLN A 253 -25.63 16.78 -7.54
C GLN A 253 -26.54 17.87 -8.09
N ASN A 254 -27.77 18.01 -7.57
CA ASN A 254 -28.72 19.02 -8.04
C ASN A 254 -28.14 20.44 -7.92
N ARG A 255 -27.43 20.73 -6.82
CA ARG A 255 -26.84 22.06 -6.59
C ARG A 255 -25.66 22.33 -7.52
N LEU A 256 -24.77 21.37 -7.72
CA LEU A 256 -23.65 21.54 -8.64
C LEU A 256 -24.11 21.61 -10.10
N GLU A 257 -25.18 20.89 -10.46
CA GLU A 257 -25.84 21.02 -11.76
C GLU A 257 -26.43 22.41 -12.00
N GLU A 258 -27.03 23.03 -10.97
CA GLU A 258 -27.53 24.41 -11.04
C GLU A 258 -26.39 25.44 -11.19
N GLU A 259 -25.22 25.19 -10.58
CA GLU A 259 -24.05 26.08 -10.63
C GLU A 259 -23.24 25.94 -11.93
N GLU A 260 -22.98 24.71 -12.39
CA GLU A 260 -22.05 24.42 -13.49
C GLU A 260 -22.73 23.92 -14.78
N GLY A 261 -24.03 23.60 -14.73
CA GLY A 261 -24.83 23.24 -15.90
C GLY A 261 -24.55 21.85 -16.49
N ALA A 262 -23.88 20.96 -15.75
CA ALA A 262 -23.50 19.62 -16.22
C ALA A 262 -23.84 18.52 -15.19
N LEU A 263 -24.25 17.34 -15.69
CA LEU A 263 -24.44 16.12 -14.89
C LEU A 263 -23.10 15.62 -14.35
N LEU A 264 -22.90 15.77 -13.04
CA LEU A 264 -21.73 15.33 -12.30
C LEU A 264 -22.03 13.97 -11.62
N PHE A 265 -21.01 13.17 -11.27
CA PHE A 265 -21.14 11.85 -10.63
C PHE A 265 -21.61 10.67 -11.53
N GLN A 266 -21.09 10.53 -12.75
CA GLN A 266 -21.53 9.46 -13.67
C GLN A 266 -21.13 8.04 -13.25
N ASP A 267 -19.99 7.87 -12.57
CA ASP A 267 -19.39 6.55 -12.29
C ASP A 267 -18.96 6.34 -10.82
N ALA A 268 -19.71 6.90 -9.86
CA ALA A 268 -19.44 6.67 -8.43
C ALA A 268 -19.94 5.29 -7.98
N LEU A 269 -19.03 4.39 -7.63
CA LEU A 269 -19.38 3.11 -7.01
C LEU A 269 -19.42 3.26 -5.50
N LEU A 270 -20.32 2.52 -4.85
CA LEU A 270 -20.43 2.50 -3.40
C LEU A 270 -19.99 1.15 -2.84
N GLY A 271 -19.27 1.21 -1.74
CA GLY A 271 -19.10 0.08 -0.85
C GLY A 271 -19.27 0.54 0.58
N GLY A 272 -19.08 -0.37 1.53
CA GLY A 272 -19.07 0.06 2.92
C GLY A 272 -18.70 -1.04 3.88
N TRP A 273 -18.41 -0.61 5.10
CA TRP A 273 -18.06 -1.53 6.17
C TRP A 273 -19.31 -2.23 6.71
N THR A 274 -19.15 -3.51 7.03
CA THR A 274 -20.16 -4.29 7.72
C THR A 274 -19.51 -5.18 8.77
N LEU A 275 -20.35 -5.77 9.61
CA LEU A 275 -19.99 -6.92 10.43
C LEU A 275 -20.38 -8.22 9.71
N PRO A 276 -19.77 -9.37 10.06
CA PRO A 276 -20.20 -10.68 9.55
C PRO A 276 -21.66 -11.00 9.90
N SER A 277 -22.12 -10.55 11.07
CA SER A 277 -23.46 -10.73 11.57
C SER A 277 -23.92 -9.50 12.36
N PRO A 278 -25.19 -9.06 12.23
CA PRO A 278 -26.19 -9.55 11.27
C PRO A 278 -25.82 -9.22 9.82
N LEU A 279 -26.41 -9.94 8.86
CA LEU A 279 -26.20 -9.64 7.45
C LEU A 279 -26.68 -8.22 7.12
N PRO A 280 -25.96 -7.49 6.26
CA PRO A 280 -26.30 -6.13 5.95
C PRO A 280 -27.61 -6.08 5.16
N ASP A 281 -28.50 -5.18 5.59
CA ASP A 281 -29.80 -4.93 4.97
C ASP A 281 -29.77 -3.51 4.38
N PHE A 282 -29.15 -3.38 3.21
CA PHE A 282 -29.16 -2.13 2.44
C PHE A 282 -30.03 -2.31 1.20
N PRO A 283 -30.67 -1.22 0.72
CA PRO A 283 -31.51 -1.27 -0.47
C PRO A 283 -30.71 -1.83 -1.66
N GLU A 284 -31.37 -2.59 -2.55
CA GLU A 284 -30.78 -3.02 -3.83
C GLU A 284 -30.62 -1.81 -4.75
N VAL A 285 -29.65 -0.95 -4.42
CA VAL A 285 -29.28 0.22 -5.21
C VAL A 285 -28.20 -0.24 -6.19
N ALA A 286 -28.35 0.11 -7.46
CA ALA A 286 -27.48 -0.33 -8.55
C ALA A 286 -25.98 0.01 -8.35
N ASN A 287 -25.67 0.91 -7.42
CA ASN A 287 -24.35 1.49 -7.23
C ASN A 287 -23.56 0.81 -6.11
N VAL A 288 -24.19 0.04 -5.20
CA VAL A 288 -23.44 -0.71 -4.18
C VAL A 288 -22.80 -1.94 -4.83
N ARG A 289 -21.47 -1.97 -4.86
CA ARG A 289 -20.67 -3.01 -5.54
C ARG A 289 -19.73 -3.77 -4.62
N ALA A 290 -19.55 -3.33 -3.38
CA ALA A 290 -18.60 -3.96 -2.49
C ALA A 290 -19.03 -3.95 -1.02
N VAL A 291 -18.67 -5.01 -0.32
CA VAL A 291 -18.83 -5.14 1.12
C VAL A 291 -17.46 -5.38 1.74
N TYR A 292 -17.10 -4.54 2.71
CA TYR A 292 -15.80 -4.59 3.36
C TYR A 292 -15.92 -4.96 4.84
N LEU A 293 -14.92 -5.69 5.33
CA LEU A 293 -14.82 -6.10 6.73
C LEU A 293 -13.60 -5.48 7.39
N ARG A 294 -13.83 -4.77 8.49
CA ARG A 294 -12.80 -4.13 9.31
C ARG A 294 -12.41 -5.01 10.52
N GLU A 295 -12.31 -6.32 10.33
CA GLU A 295 -11.94 -7.22 11.42
C GLU A 295 -10.42 -7.25 11.60
N THR A 296 -9.94 -6.70 12.70
CA THR A 296 -8.51 -6.67 13.05
C THR A 296 -8.17 -7.64 14.17
N ALA A 297 -9.17 -8.17 14.89
CA ALA A 297 -8.96 -9.09 15.99
C ALA A 297 -8.70 -10.51 15.49
N VAL A 298 -7.42 -10.88 15.45
CA VAL A 298 -6.92 -12.22 15.08
C VAL A 298 -7.58 -13.35 15.88
N ARG A 299 -8.14 -13.09 17.06
CA ARG A 299 -8.80 -14.11 17.90
C ARG A 299 -10.06 -14.67 17.24
N ASN A 300 -10.87 -13.81 16.63
CA ASN A 300 -12.20 -14.16 16.11
C ASN A 300 -12.10 -15.15 14.94
N TRP A 301 -11.00 -15.07 14.19
CA TRP A 301 -10.67 -15.94 13.04
C TRP A 301 -10.63 -17.44 13.31
N PHE A 302 -10.53 -17.84 14.58
CA PHE A 302 -10.45 -19.26 14.96
C PHE A 302 -11.73 -19.76 15.61
N GLU A 303 -12.72 -18.90 15.79
CA GLU A 303 -14.03 -19.23 16.35
C GLU A 303 -14.92 -19.80 15.24
N ALA A 304 -15.47 -20.99 15.48
CA ALA A 304 -16.30 -21.69 14.49
C ALA A 304 -17.53 -20.88 14.10
N GLN A 305 -18.17 -20.23 15.07
CA GLN A 305 -19.34 -19.38 14.84
C GLN A 305 -19.00 -18.19 13.93
N TRP A 306 -17.90 -17.48 14.21
CA TRP A 306 -17.47 -16.34 13.41
C TRP A 306 -17.15 -16.74 11.97
N LEU A 307 -16.45 -17.87 11.77
CA LEU A 307 -16.17 -18.39 10.41
C LEU A 307 -17.46 -18.75 9.66
N GLN A 308 -18.47 -19.29 10.35
CA GLN A 308 -19.76 -19.60 9.74
C GLN A 308 -20.51 -18.33 9.33
N GLU A 309 -20.56 -17.32 10.20
CA GLU A 309 -21.18 -16.02 9.92
C GLU A 309 -20.49 -15.34 8.72
N LEU A 310 -19.17 -15.46 8.64
CA LEU A 310 -18.38 -14.90 7.55
C LEU A 310 -18.61 -15.63 6.22
N GLU A 311 -18.72 -16.98 6.22
CA GLU A 311 -19.13 -17.74 5.03
C GLU A 311 -20.54 -17.35 4.57
N ASN A 312 -21.47 -17.12 5.50
CA ASN A 312 -22.81 -16.67 5.16
C ASN A 312 -22.78 -15.28 4.50
N LEU A 313 -21.97 -14.35 5.02
CA LEU A 313 -21.79 -13.02 4.45
C LEU A 313 -21.15 -13.06 3.06
N THR A 314 -20.10 -13.86 2.88
CA THR A 314 -19.44 -13.97 1.57
C THR A 314 -20.35 -14.62 0.54
N MET A 315 -21.17 -15.61 0.93
CA MET A 315 -22.20 -16.19 0.08
C MET A 315 -23.28 -15.16 -0.28
N PHE A 316 -23.77 -14.39 0.70
CA PHE A 316 -24.71 -13.28 0.50
C PHE A 316 -24.18 -12.24 -0.49
N ALA A 317 -22.88 -11.90 -0.40
CA ALA A 317 -22.24 -10.95 -1.29
C ALA A 317 -22.04 -11.55 -2.69
N GLN A 318 -21.66 -12.83 -2.78
CA GLN A 318 -21.46 -13.52 -4.04
C GLN A 318 -22.75 -13.65 -4.86
N THR A 319 -23.89 -13.96 -4.23
CA THR A 319 -25.20 -14.07 -4.94
C THR A 319 -25.66 -12.74 -5.52
N ARG A 320 -25.18 -11.62 -4.97
CA ARG A 320 -25.43 -10.25 -5.44
C ARG A 320 -24.31 -9.66 -6.29
N LEU A 321 -23.31 -10.48 -6.66
CA LEU A 321 -22.14 -10.05 -7.43
C LEU A 321 -21.37 -8.87 -6.80
N LEU A 322 -21.37 -8.81 -5.47
CA LEU A 322 -20.63 -7.81 -4.71
C LEU A 322 -19.18 -8.28 -4.50
N ALA A 323 -18.25 -7.34 -4.62
CA ALA A 323 -16.88 -7.52 -4.18
C ALA A 323 -16.84 -7.74 -2.67
N ARG A 324 -15.97 -8.65 -2.26
CA ARG A 324 -15.88 -9.15 -0.89
C ARG A 324 -14.49 -8.81 -0.39
N GLY A 325 -14.39 -7.70 0.34
CA GLY A 325 -13.11 -7.17 0.79
C GLY A 325 -12.92 -7.31 2.29
N MET A 326 -11.68 -7.47 2.72
CA MET A 326 -11.36 -7.55 4.14
C MET A 326 -9.97 -7.03 4.43
N VAL A 327 -9.87 -6.31 5.55
CA VAL A 327 -8.60 -5.80 6.07
C VAL A 327 -7.84 -6.92 6.76
N LEU A 328 -6.57 -7.09 6.42
CA LEU A 328 -5.63 -7.90 7.19
C LEU A 328 -4.53 -7.00 7.75
N GLY A 329 -4.37 -7.03 9.08
CA GLY A 329 -3.35 -6.23 9.77
C GLY A 329 -1.91 -6.68 9.50
N ALA A 330 -0.95 -5.91 10.04
CA ALA A 330 0.49 -6.08 9.86
C ALA A 330 1.05 -7.47 10.22
N GLU A 331 0.46 -8.18 11.19
CA GLU A 331 0.91 -9.52 11.59
C GLU A 331 0.04 -10.65 11.03
N SER A 332 -0.77 -10.36 10.00
CA SER A 332 -1.85 -11.24 9.54
C SER A 332 -1.60 -11.90 8.19
N GLU A 333 -0.38 -11.84 7.64
CA GLU A 333 -0.04 -12.49 6.35
C GLU A 333 -0.36 -14.00 6.35
N TRP A 334 -0.17 -14.68 7.48
CA TRP A 334 -0.48 -16.09 7.64
C TRP A 334 -1.99 -16.41 7.70
N LEU A 335 -2.85 -15.40 7.72
CA LEU A 335 -4.30 -15.51 7.62
C LEU A 335 -4.79 -15.41 6.16
N ILE A 336 -3.94 -15.03 5.19
CA ILE A 336 -4.31 -14.99 3.77
C ILE A 336 -4.97 -16.30 3.30
N PRO A 337 -4.47 -17.50 3.64
CA PRO A 337 -5.13 -18.74 3.24
C PRO A 337 -6.54 -18.89 3.80
N LEU A 338 -6.80 -18.37 5.01
CA LEU A 338 -8.14 -18.39 5.59
C LEU A 338 -9.06 -17.39 4.89
N ALA A 339 -8.58 -16.17 4.62
CA ALA A 339 -9.35 -15.16 3.89
C ALA A 339 -9.79 -15.70 2.53
N VAL A 340 -8.85 -16.29 1.79
CA VAL A 340 -9.11 -16.96 0.50
C VAL A 340 -10.09 -18.11 0.68
N GLY A 341 -9.91 -18.97 1.68
CA GLY A 341 -10.76 -20.14 1.93
C GLY A 341 -12.20 -19.82 2.33
N VAL A 342 -12.42 -18.72 3.04
CA VAL A 342 -13.76 -18.21 3.34
C VAL A 342 -14.43 -17.65 2.08
N GLY A 343 -13.62 -17.24 1.10
CA GLY A 343 -14.10 -16.73 -0.18
C GLY A 343 -13.89 -15.23 -0.37
N ILE A 344 -13.07 -14.55 0.43
CA ILE A 344 -12.73 -13.13 0.20
C ILE A 344 -12.01 -12.98 -1.15
N SER A 345 -12.44 -12.02 -1.96
CA SER A 345 -11.86 -11.73 -3.29
C SER A 345 -10.89 -10.56 -3.27
N GLU A 346 -10.98 -9.68 -2.28
CA GLU A 346 -10.16 -8.47 -2.18
C GLU A 346 -9.50 -8.40 -0.80
N LEU A 347 -8.17 -8.36 -0.77
CA LEU A 347 -7.39 -8.26 0.45
C LEU A 347 -6.89 -6.83 0.60
N LEU A 348 -7.33 -6.13 1.64
CA LEU A 348 -6.85 -4.80 1.99
C LEU A 348 -5.68 -4.96 2.96
N LEU A 349 -4.48 -4.64 2.48
CA LEU A 349 -3.21 -4.88 3.18
C LEU A 349 -2.41 -3.59 3.32
N PRO A 350 -1.60 -3.43 4.37
CA PRO A 350 -0.59 -2.38 4.41
C PRO A 350 0.34 -2.43 3.19
N PRO A 351 0.85 -1.29 2.68
CA PRO A 351 1.68 -1.20 1.47
C PRO A 351 2.82 -2.22 1.41
N TYR A 352 3.53 -2.40 2.52
CA TYR A 352 4.68 -3.29 2.62
C TYR A 352 4.33 -4.79 2.54
N HIS A 353 3.05 -5.17 2.70
CA HIS A 353 2.60 -6.57 2.54
C HIS A 353 2.06 -6.88 1.14
N VAL A 354 1.82 -5.88 0.29
CA VAL A 354 1.24 -6.07 -1.04
C VAL A 354 2.07 -7.05 -1.87
N ALA A 355 3.39 -6.81 -1.96
CA ALA A 355 4.30 -7.68 -2.71
C ALA A 355 4.31 -9.11 -2.17
N SER A 356 4.48 -9.27 -0.85
CA SER A 356 4.50 -10.59 -0.18
C SER A 356 3.19 -11.37 -0.42
N ALA A 357 2.03 -10.68 -0.37
CA ALA A 357 0.75 -11.32 -0.65
C ALA A 357 0.62 -11.77 -2.11
N LYS A 358 1.03 -10.93 -3.08
CA LYS A 358 1.04 -11.30 -4.50
C LYS A 358 2.00 -12.44 -4.82
N GLU A 359 3.05 -12.63 -4.04
CA GLU A 359 3.92 -13.81 -4.13
C GLU A 359 3.28 -15.07 -3.57
N ILE A 360 2.49 -14.97 -2.49
CA ILE A 360 1.92 -16.11 -1.77
C ILE A 360 0.70 -16.68 -2.50
N ILE A 361 -0.17 -15.82 -3.02
CA ILE A 361 -1.45 -16.22 -3.63
C ILE A 361 -1.27 -17.27 -4.74
N PRO A 362 -0.29 -17.16 -5.66
CA PRO A 362 -0.04 -18.17 -6.69
C PRO A 362 0.30 -19.58 -6.19
N TYR A 363 0.74 -19.73 -4.93
CA TYR A 363 1.03 -21.03 -4.33
C TYR A 363 -0.16 -21.62 -3.56
N LEU A 364 -1.25 -20.87 -3.40
CA LEU A 364 -2.45 -21.33 -2.72
C LEU A 364 -3.36 -22.06 -3.70
N SER A 365 -4.01 -23.14 -3.26
CA SER A 365 -5.20 -23.68 -3.90
C SER A 365 -6.43 -23.21 -3.14
N TYR A 366 -7.39 -22.63 -3.85
CA TYR A 366 -8.66 -22.20 -3.29
C TYR A 366 -9.41 -23.37 -2.64
N GLU A 367 -9.48 -24.55 -3.29
CA GLU A 367 -10.08 -25.75 -2.68
C GLU A 367 -9.43 -26.15 -1.36
N GLN A 368 -8.09 -26.22 -1.29
CA GLN A 368 -7.39 -26.57 -0.05
C GLN A 368 -7.63 -25.55 1.06
N CYS A 369 -7.70 -24.26 0.70
CA CYS A 369 -8.05 -23.19 1.64
C CYS A 369 -9.49 -23.34 2.16
N ARG A 370 -10.45 -23.71 1.30
CA ARG A 370 -11.83 -24.00 1.72
C ARG A 370 -11.92 -25.21 2.65
N GLU A 371 -11.21 -26.28 2.35
CA GLU A 371 -11.15 -27.47 3.21
C GLU A 371 -10.57 -27.14 4.59
N LEU A 372 -9.55 -26.28 4.64
CA LEU A 372 -9.00 -25.79 5.88
C LEU A 372 -10.09 -25.11 6.72
N VAL A 373 -10.84 -24.15 6.15
CA VAL A 373 -11.92 -23.42 6.85
C VAL A 373 -12.99 -24.39 7.39
N ARG A 374 -13.48 -25.32 6.56
CA ARG A 374 -14.44 -26.35 6.99
C ARG A 374 -13.91 -27.17 8.16
N SER A 375 -12.62 -27.52 8.15
CA SER A 375 -12.00 -28.29 9.24
C SER A 375 -11.92 -27.51 10.57
N LEU A 376 -11.91 -26.17 10.51
CA LEU A 376 -11.91 -25.30 11.69
C LEU A 376 -13.31 -25.16 12.27
N GLN A 377 -14.34 -25.06 11.43
CA GLN A 377 -15.74 -24.96 11.87
C GLN A 377 -16.20 -26.22 12.63
N VAL A 378 -15.72 -27.40 12.23
CA VAL A 378 -16.02 -28.67 12.96
C VAL A 378 -15.35 -28.71 14.34
N THR A 379 -14.25 -27.98 14.52
CA THR A 379 -13.46 -28.01 15.76
C THR A 379 -13.85 -26.83 16.64
N GLY A 380 -14.59 -27.06 17.72
CA GLY A 380 -14.99 -26.00 18.67
C GLY A 380 -13.86 -25.40 19.54
N ASP A 381 -12.59 -25.69 19.24
CA ASP A 381 -11.42 -25.22 20.00
C ASP A 381 -10.58 -24.26 19.16
N ALA A 382 -10.69 -22.97 19.50
CA ALA A 382 -9.98 -21.87 18.84
C ALA A 382 -8.45 -21.99 18.94
N CYS A 383 -7.91 -22.55 20.03
CA CYS A 383 -6.46 -22.71 20.20
C CYS A 383 -5.93 -23.77 19.24
N ARG A 384 -6.65 -24.90 19.15
CA ARG A 384 -6.33 -25.98 18.20
C ARG A 384 -6.46 -25.50 16.75
N ASN A 385 -7.49 -24.72 16.45
CA ASN A 385 -7.69 -24.10 15.14
C ASN A 385 -6.52 -23.20 14.74
N ARG A 386 -6.09 -22.31 15.63
CA ARG A 386 -4.92 -21.45 15.41
C ARG A 386 -3.65 -22.26 15.10
N GLN A 387 -3.43 -23.38 15.81
CA GLN A 387 -2.27 -24.23 15.55
C GLN A 387 -2.34 -24.92 14.18
N LYS A 388 -3.52 -25.40 13.76
CA LYS A 388 -3.73 -26.00 12.43
C LYS A 388 -3.36 -25.01 11.33
N VAL A 389 -3.86 -23.78 11.40
CA VAL A 389 -3.62 -22.72 10.41
C VAL A 389 -2.13 -22.37 10.34
N ARG A 390 -1.46 -22.21 11.49
CA ARG A 390 0.00 -22.00 11.53
C ARG A 390 0.78 -23.15 10.89
N ARG A 391 0.36 -24.40 11.09
CA ARG A 391 0.99 -25.56 10.45
C ARG A 391 0.79 -25.53 8.93
N PHE A 392 -0.41 -25.19 8.46
CA PHE A 392 -0.70 -25.04 7.03
C PHE A 392 0.21 -23.98 6.39
N TYR A 393 0.24 -22.78 6.96
CA TYR A 393 1.08 -21.68 6.44
C TYR A 393 2.58 -22.00 6.47
N ARG A 394 3.08 -22.69 7.50
CA ARG A 394 4.48 -23.14 7.54
C ARG A 394 4.81 -24.15 6.44
N ARG A 395 3.88 -25.03 6.07
CA ARG A 395 4.08 -25.97 4.96
C ARG A 395 4.14 -25.21 3.64
N LEU A 396 3.25 -24.24 3.45
CA LEU A 396 3.23 -23.35 2.30
C LEU A 396 4.58 -22.61 2.13
N LYS A 397 5.06 -21.92 3.19
CA LYS A 397 6.35 -21.20 3.13
C LYS A 397 7.53 -22.12 2.81
N LYS A 398 7.49 -23.39 3.24
CA LYS A 398 8.52 -24.39 2.88
C LYS A 398 8.43 -24.79 1.40
N GLN A 399 7.23 -24.96 0.85
CA GLN A 399 7.05 -25.22 -0.58
C GLN A 399 7.63 -24.06 -1.41
N MET A 400 7.31 -22.82 -1.04
CA MET A 400 7.87 -21.60 -1.66
C MET A 400 9.37 -21.36 -1.44
N GLN A 401 10.07 -22.22 -0.69
CA GLN A 401 11.53 -22.15 -0.52
C GLN A 401 12.26 -23.22 -1.33
N ASN A 402 11.54 -24.24 -1.78
CA ASN A 402 12.08 -25.38 -2.51
C ASN A 402 11.92 -25.23 -4.04
N GLU A 403 11.09 -24.29 -4.49
CA GLU A 403 10.96 -23.82 -5.88
C GLU A 403 11.73 -22.52 -6.07
#